data_AF-A0A7Y3IDS3-F1
#
_entry.id   AF-A0A7Y3IDS3-F1
#
_cell.length_a   1.000
_cell.length_b   1.000
_cell.length_c   1.000
_cell.angle_alpha   90.00
_cell.angle_beta   90.00
_cell.angle_gamma   90.00
#
_symmetry.space_group_name_H-M   'P 1'
#
loop_
_entity.id
_entity.type
_entity.pdbx_description
1 polymer ?
#
loop_
_entity_poly.entity_id
_entity_poly.type
_entity_poly.pdbx_seq_one_letter_code
_entity_poly.pdbx_strand_id
1 'polypeptide(L)'
;MTQPNTLATNRTDLVAVSVAGAVVHPSFPGLPAEPYRLTPDGTPFLLPTYGGIVYNVSVGDRAFGWAADCIHPGVSIHHADDNKNRGLNVLACVGN
;
A
#
# COMPACT_ATOMS: atom_id res chain seq x y z
N MET A 1 -3.46 -2.02 -29.18
CA MET A 1 -4.36 -3.16 -28.97
C MET A 1 -3.50 -4.41 -28.92
N THR A 2 -3.08 -4.79 -27.72
CA THR A 2 -2.16 -5.89 -27.48
C THR A 2 -2.87 -7.23 -27.68
N GLN A 3 -2.28 -8.11 -28.48
CA GLN A 3 -2.69 -9.50 -28.69
C GLN A 3 -2.92 -10.19 -27.33
N PRO A 4 -3.99 -11.00 -27.16
CA PRO A 4 -4.19 -11.78 -25.95
C PRO A 4 -3.03 -12.77 -25.81
N ASN A 5 -2.26 -12.63 -24.74
CA ASN A 5 -1.09 -13.44 -24.44
C ASN A 5 -1.52 -14.92 -24.31
N THR A 6 -1.06 -15.79 -25.20
CA THR A 6 -1.45 -17.21 -25.29
C THR A 6 -0.68 -18.09 -24.31
N LEU A 7 -0.63 -17.68 -23.03
CA LEU A 7 -0.15 -18.54 -21.96
C LEU A 7 -1.29 -19.48 -21.54
N ALA A 8 -0.98 -20.77 -21.39
CA ALA A 8 -1.93 -21.71 -20.82
C ALA A 8 -2.18 -21.34 -19.35
N THR A 9 -3.43 -21.04 -19.01
CA THR A 9 -3.85 -20.65 -17.65
C THR A 9 -5.18 -21.32 -17.31
N ASN A 10 -5.44 -21.55 -16.03
CA ASN A 10 -6.76 -21.96 -15.52
C ASN A 10 -7.68 -20.75 -15.28
N ARG A 11 -7.52 -19.66 -16.04
CA ARG A 11 -8.24 -18.40 -15.80
C ARG A 11 -9.76 -18.56 -15.76
N THR A 12 -10.29 -19.47 -16.57
CA THR A 12 -11.72 -19.81 -16.61
C THR A 12 -12.24 -20.43 -15.32
N ASP A 13 -11.34 -21.00 -14.52
CA ASP A 13 -11.67 -21.75 -13.31
C ASP A 13 -11.49 -20.89 -12.04
N LEU A 14 -10.96 -19.67 -12.18
CA LEU A 14 -10.76 -18.75 -11.05
C LEU A 14 -12.07 -18.11 -10.62
N VAL A 15 -12.26 -17.98 -9.30
CA VAL A 15 -13.41 -17.30 -8.70
C VAL A 15 -13.06 -15.84 -8.45
N ALA A 16 -13.90 -14.93 -8.93
CA ALA A 16 -13.86 -13.52 -8.54
C ALA A 16 -14.70 -13.31 -7.27
N VAL A 17 -14.14 -12.63 -6.27
CA VAL A 17 -14.79 -12.38 -4.98
C VAL A 17 -14.70 -10.91 -4.61
N SER A 18 -15.77 -10.38 -4.01
CA SER A 18 -15.78 -9.00 -3.52
C SER A 18 -14.84 -8.85 -2.32
N VAL A 19 -13.91 -7.93 -2.43
CA VAL A 19 -12.97 -7.57 -1.38
C VAL A 19 -13.15 -6.08 -1.08
N ALA A 20 -13.18 -5.71 0.20
CA ALA A 20 -13.42 -4.34 0.61
C ALA A 20 -12.48 -3.90 1.74
N GLY A 21 -12.14 -2.62 1.70
CA GLY A 21 -11.45 -1.88 2.75
C GLY A 21 -11.94 -0.43 2.75
N ALA A 22 -11.48 0.36 3.71
CA ALA A 22 -11.69 1.80 3.73
C ALA A 22 -10.37 2.51 3.47
N VAL A 23 -10.42 3.73 2.94
CA VAL A 23 -9.25 4.61 2.89
C VAL A 23 -8.74 4.79 4.32
N VAL A 24 -7.46 4.48 4.54
CA VAL A 24 -6.85 4.57 5.87
C VAL A 24 -6.26 5.95 6.08
N HIS A 25 -6.28 6.46 7.30
CA HIS A 25 -5.55 7.68 7.65
C HIS A 25 -4.04 7.41 7.75
N PRO A 26 -3.17 8.40 7.47
CA PRO A 26 -1.78 8.30 7.89
C PRO A 26 -1.72 8.24 9.42
N SER A 27 -0.88 7.37 9.97
CA SER A 27 -0.79 7.14 11.42
C SER A 27 0.64 7.06 11.90
N PHE A 28 0.91 7.65 13.06
CA PHE A 28 2.10 7.38 13.87
C PHE A 28 1.73 6.45 15.02
N PRO A 29 2.65 5.58 15.48
CA PRO A 29 2.40 4.79 16.67
C PRO A 29 2.14 5.69 17.89
N GLY A 30 1.29 5.24 18.81
CA GLY A 30 0.87 6.02 19.97
C GLY A 30 1.99 6.19 20.99
N LEU A 31 1.99 7.33 21.71
CA LEU A 31 2.94 7.59 22.78
C LEU A 31 2.87 6.50 23.88
N PRO A 32 4.02 6.08 24.45
CA PRO A 32 5.34 6.71 24.37
C PRO A 32 6.16 6.38 23.10
N ALA A 33 5.58 5.70 22.11
CA ALA A 33 6.31 5.25 20.92
C ALA A 33 6.68 6.39 19.96
N GLU A 34 7.88 6.25 19.41
CA GLU A 34 8.56 6.98 18.32
C GLU A 34 7.86 8.22 17.71
N PRO A 35 8.14 9.45 18.20
CA PRO A 35 7.76 10.67 17.47
C PRO A 35 8.61 10.89 16.21
N TYR A 36 9.59 10.02 15.93
CA TYR A 36 10.53 10.10 14.83
C TYR A 36 10.96 8.70 14.40
N ARG A 37 11.30 8.54 13.12
CA ARG A 37 11.98 7.34 12.61
C ARG A 37 13.48 7.52 12.62
N LEU A 38 14.23 6.44 12.49
CA LEU A 38 15.68 6.44 12.50
C LEU A 38 16.22 6.12 11.11
N THR A 39 17.20 6.90 10.67
CA THR A 39 18.03 6.53 9.53
C THR A 39 18.93 5.33 9.87
N PRO A 40 19.58 4.69 8.88
CA PRO A 40 20.48 3.56 9.13
C PRO A 40 21.66 3.87 10.08
N ASP A 41 22.09 5.13 10.15
CA ASP A 41 23.14 5.62 11.06
C ASP A 41 22.59 6.07 12.44
N GLY A 42 21.29 5.93 12.67
CA GLY A 42 20.64 6.28 13.95
C GLY A 42 20.25 7.74 14.09
N THR A 43 20.31 8.54 13.03
CA THR A 43 19.85 9.94 13.03
C THR A 43 18.32 9.98 13.01
N PRO A 44 17.66 10.71 13.92
CA PRO A 44 16.20 10.79 13.95
C PRO A 44 15.66 11.74 12.87
N PHE A 45 14.51 11.39 12.28
CA PHE A 45 13.78 12.25 11.34
C PHE A 45 12.27 12.11 11.50
N LEU A 46 11.54 13.17 11.10
CA LEU A 46 10.08 13.21 11.09
C LEU A 46 9.60 13.62 9.70
N LEU A 47 9.14 12.64 8.92
CA LEU A 47 8.69 12.81 7.54
C LEU A 47 7.40 11.99 7.31
N PRO A 48 6.61 12.31 6.26
CA PRO A 48 5.46 11.50 5.88
C PRO A 48 5.83 10.04 5.60
N THR A 49 4.90 9.13 5.94
CA THR A 49 5.05 7.69 5.75
C THR A 49 3.86 7.08 5.01
N TYR A 50 3.67 5.76 5.12
CA TYR A 50 2.53 5.05 4.56
C TYR A 50 1.16 5.51 5.11
N GLY A 51 0.10 5.20 4.35
CA GLY A 51 -1.28 5.50 4.72
C GLY A 51 -1.80 6.79 4.08
N GLY A 52 -3.11 6.98 4.09
CA GLY A 52 -3.74 8.19 3.55
C GLY A 52 -3.93 8.21 2.03
N ILE A 53 -4.24 9.41 1.56
CA ILE A 53 -4.29 9.79 0.15
C ILE A 53 -3.08 10.70 -0.10
N VAL A 54 -2.11 10.21 -0.87
CA VAL A 54 -0.90 10.93 -1.26
C VAL A 54 -1.14 11.56 -2.63
N TYR A 55 -1.16 12.89 -2.67
CA TYR A 55 -1.59 13.66 -3.85
C TYR A 55 -0.51 13.83 -4.92
N ASN A 56 0.76 13.69 -4.56
CA ASN A 56 1.90 14.06 -5.41
C ASN A 56 2.92 12.92 -5.63
N VAL A 57 2.56 11.69 -5.29
CA VAL A 57 3.32 10.47 -5.60
C VAL A 57 2.34 9.43 -6.11
N SER A 58 2.56 8.97 -7.34
CA SER A 58 1.69 8.02 -8.04
C SER A 58 2.47 6.87 -8.67
N VAL A 59 1.76 5.84 -9.13
CA VAL A 59 2.35 4.73 -9.89
C VAL A 59 2.99 5.27 -11.17
N GLY A 60 4.28 4.97 -11.35
CA GLY A 60 5.09 5.47 -12.47
C GLY A 60 6.07 6.58 -12.09
N ASP A 61 5.90 7.22 -10.93
CA ASP A 61 6.87 8.19 -10.40
C ASP A 61 8.15 7.50 -9.90
N ARG A 62 9.20 8.29 -9.72
CA ARG A 62 10.45 7.82 -9.12
C ARG A 62 10.21 7.29 -7.70
N ALA A 63 10.84 6.15 -7.38
CA ALA A 63 10.79 5.57 -6.04
C ALA A 63 11.64 6.34 -5.00
N PHE A 64 12.71 7.00 -5.44
CA PHE A 64 13.67 7.69 -4.57
C PHE A 64 13.68 9.21 -4.78
N GLY A 65 14.28 9.95 -3.84
CA GLY A 65 14.45 11.41 -3.92
C GLY A 65 13.29 12.22 -3.33
N TRP A 66 12.36 11.55 -2.64
CA TRP A 66 11.31 12.17 -1.85
C TRP A 66 11.77 12.34 -0.40
N ALA A 67 11.37 13.43 0.24
CA ALA A 67 11.53 13.59 1.69
C ALA A 67 10.39 12.85 2.42
N ALA A 68 10.46 11.52 2.43
CA ALA A 68 9.48 10.61 3.03
C ALA A 68 10.14 9.27 3.42
N ASP A 69 9.46 8.45 4.22
CA ASP A 69 9.86 7.07 4.53
C ASP A 69 8.73 6.08 4.26
N CYS A 70 8.98 5.04 3.47
CA CYS A 70 7.96 4.02 3.14
C CYS A 70 6.63 4.61 2.60
N ILE A 71 6.69 5.68 1.80
CA ILE A 71 5.49 6.34 1.26
C ILE A 71 4.73 5.40 0.32
N HIS A 72 3.40 5.36 0.46
CA HIS A 72 2.52 4.64 -0.47
C HIS A 72 2.02 5.59 -1.56
N PRO A 73 2.12 5.24 -2.86
CA PRO A 73 1.59 6.09 -3.92
C PRO A 73 0.05 6.06 -3.95
N GLY A 74 -0.58 7.20 -4.23
CA GLY A 74 -2.02 7.31 -4.39
C GLY A 74 -2.80 7.04 -3.10
N VAL A 75 -3.64 6.00 -3.09
CA VAL A 75 -4.59 5.74 -2.00
C VAL A 75 -4.24 4.46 -1.27
N SER A 76 -4.01 4.55 0.04
CA SER A 76 -3.89 3.37 0.91
C SER A 76 -5.26 2.95 1.45
N ILE A 77 -5.56 1.66 1.38
CA ILE A 77 -6.77 1.07 1.97
C ILE A 77 -6.42 0.05 3.05
N HIS A 78 -7.30 -0.06 4.05
CA HIS A 78 -7.17 -1.00 5.17
C HIS A 78 -8.56 -1.46 5.62
N HIS A 79 -8.66 -2.68 6.13
CA HIS A 79 -9.86 -3.12 6.85
C HIS A 79 -9.57 -3.16 8.36
N ALA A 80 -10.39 -2.50 9.19
CA ALA A 80 -10.14 -2.36 10.63
C ALA A 80 -10.11 -3.68 11.42
N ASP A 81 -10.87 -4.68 10.98
CA ASP A 81 -10.79 -6.06 11.47
C ASP A 81 -9.64 -6.82 10.78
N ASP A 82 -8.70 -7.34 11.57
CA ASP A 82 -7.50 -8.02 11.08
C ASP A 82 -7.79 -9.28 10.24
N ASN A 83 -8.82 -10.05 10.59
CA ASN A 83 -9.16 -11.26 9.83
C ASN A 83 -9.70 -10.91 8.45
N LYS A 84 -10.52 -9.85 8.36
CA LYS A 84 -10.99 -9.32 7.08
C LYS A 84 -9.86 -8.62 6.31
N ASN A 85 -8.95 -7.95 6.99
CA ASN A 85 -7.78 -7.31 6.39
C ASN A 85 -6.83 -8.34 5.77
N ARG A 86 -6.68 -9.53 6.37
CA ARG A 86 -5.95 -10.65 5.74
C ARG A 86 -6.57 -11.04 4.41
N GLY A 87 -7.91 -11.12 4.34
CA GLY A 87 -8.63 -11.34 3.09
C GLY A 87 -8.33 -10.27 2.04
N LEU A 88 -8.34 -8.99 2.44
CA LEU A 88 -7.96 -7.87 1.59
C LEU A 88 -6.54 -8.01 1.01
N ASN A 89 -5.56 -8.30 1.85
CA ASN A 89 -4.17 -8.41 1.44
C ASN A 89 -3.89 -9.65 0.56
N VAL A 90 -4.61 -10.75 0.77
CA VAL A 90 -4.37 -12.02 0.06
C VAL A 90 -5.10 -12.10 -1.29
N LEU A 91 -6.31 -11.55 -1.38
CA LEU A 91 -7.18 -11.71 -2.56
C LEU A 91 -7.12 -10.54 -3.54
N ALA A 92 -6.49 -9.42 -3.14
CA ALA A 92 -6.23 -8.32 -4.06
C ALA A 92 -5.07 -8.66 -5.01
N CYS A 93 -5.29 -8.50 -6.31
CA CYS A 93 -4.24 -8.60 -7.33
C CYS A 93 -3.97 -7.23 -7.93
N VAL A 94 -2.72 -6.96 -8.31
CA VAL A 94 -2.36 -5.76 -9.07
C VAL A 94 -3.07 -5.80 -10.42
N GLY A 95 -3.86 -4.76 -10.71
CA GLY A 95 -4.62 -4.65 -11.96
C GLY A 95 -6.06 -5.19 -11.89
N ASN A 96 -6.53 -5.61 -10.71
CA ASN A 96 -7.96 -5.78 -10.46
C ASN A 96 -8.75 -4.47 -10.65
#